data_AF-A0A150WBU7-F1
#
_entry.id   AF-A0A150WBU7-F1
#
_cell.length_a   1.000
_cell.length_b   1.000
_cell.length_c   1.000
_cell.angle_alpha   90.00
_cell.angle_beta   90.00
_cell.angle_gamma   90.00
#
_symmetry.space_group_name_H-M   'P 1'
#
loop_
_entity.id
_entity.type
_entity.pdbx_description
1 polymer ?
#
loop_
_entity_poly.entity_id
_entity_poly.type
_entity_poly.pdbx_seq_one_letter_code
_entity_poly.pdbx_strand_id
1 'polypeptide(L)'
;MDVIVFSLSLLVFILGLAIFSNRARARQEIPFELKPNCLLTRWPLLFVTGPRSLFYFSKYWNIYTVFLAEHGYEVFTLHLPWKNAEQRKERFRQFLEQQEKNQRRFHLVLDAPTMEEFSDLLASRRSLSVISITELADVGAEDPRALSLKAYPVPKEVIEIPASSASLLLELSYSLHRQSAKNKKLASLNVLGANTKTALENSHRLLTRAQTLAEMDLRDSL
;
A
#
# COMPACT_ATOMS: atom_id res chain seq x y z
N MET A 1 31.87 -29.94 8.75
CA MET A 1 30.68 -30.16 7.89
C MET A 1 29.38 -29.79 8.60
N ASP A 2 29.28 -29.97 9.91
CA ASP A 2 28.04 -29.79 10.67
C ASP A 2 27.49 -28.37 10.67
N VAL A 3 28.36 -27.35 10.69
CA VAL A 3 27.93 -25.93 10.61
C VAL A 3 27.26 -25.61 9.29
N ILE A 4 27.75 -26.19 8.18
CA ILE A 4 27.19 -26.00 6.84
C ILE A 4 25.84 -26.70 6.75
N VAL A 5 25.76 -27.95 7.22
CA VAL A 5 24.50 -28.73 7.22
C VAL A 5 23.45 -28.06 8.10
N PHE A 6 23.83 -27.57 9.28
CA PHE A 6 22.94 -26.85 10.19
C PHE A 6 22.44 -25.55 9.55
N SER A 7 23.36 -24.76 8.97
CA SER A 7 23.02 -23.48 8.32
C SER A 7 22.10 -23.67 7.12
N LEU A 8 22.34 -24.73 6.33
CA LEU A 8 21.50 -25.07 5.19
C LEU A 8 20.12 -25.56 5.63
N SER A 9 20.05 -26.38 6.69
CA SER A 9 18.78 -26.85 7.27
C SER A 9 17.95 -25.69 7.82
N LEU A 10 18.59 -24.75 8.52
CA LEU A 10 17.94 -23.54 9.02
C LEU A 10 17.44 -22.65 7.87
N LEU A 11 18.23 -22.50 6.80
CA LEU A 11 17.82 -21.73 5.62
C LEU A 11 16.58 -22.34 4.95
N VAL A 12 16.56 -23.67 4.76
CA VAL A 12 15.40 -24.39 4.19
C VAL A 12 14.18 -24.21 5.08
N PHE A 13 14.34 -24.35 6.40
CA PHE A 13 13.26 -24.13 7.36
C PHE A 13 12.69 -22.71 7.28
N ILE A 14 13.55 -21.69 7.28
CA ILE A 14 13.14 -20.28 7.16
C ILE A 14 12.40 -20.02 5.84
N LEU A 15 12.91 -20.56 4.73
CA LEU A 15 12.30 -20.40 3.41
C LEU A 15 10.93 -21.10 3.37
N GLY A 16 10.83 -22.30 3.93
CA GLY A 16 9.57 -23.04 4.06
C GLY A 16 8.53 -22.26 4.86
N LEU A 17 8.93 -21.71 6.02
CA LEU A 17 8.07 -20.87 6.85
C LEU A 17 7.61 -19.61 6.12
N ALA A 18 8.51 -18.95 5.38
CA ALA A 18 8.21 -17.76 4.60
C ALA A 18 7.19 -18.04 3.49
N ILE A 19 7.38 -19.13 2.73
CA ILE A 19 6.45 -19.55 1.67
C ILE A 19 5.09 -19.90 2.27
N PHE A 20 5.07 -20.70 3.35
CA PHE A 20 3.84 -21.11 4.00
C PHE A 20 3.05 -19.92 4.52
N SER A 21 3.71 -18.98 5.21
CA SER A 21 3.08 -17.78 5.76
C SER A 21 2.49 -16.88 4.65
N ASN A 22 3.22 -16.67 3.55
CA ASN A 22 2.69 -15.89 2.43
C ASN A 22 1.53 -16.58 1.73
N ARG A 23 1.56 -17.91 1.58
CA ARG A 23 0.46 -18.66 0.95
C ARG A 23 -0.77 -18.67 1.85
N ALA A 24 -0.59 -18.87 3.14
CA ALA A 24 -1.67 -18.81 4.12
C ALA A 24 -2.36 -17.44 4.09
N ARG A 25 -1.59 -16.34 4.12
CA ARG A 25 -2.14 -14.98 4.00
C ARG A 25 -2.78 -14.73 2.64
N ALA A 26 -2.12 -15.09 1.54
CA ALA A 26 -2.62 -14.78 0.19
C ALA A 26 -3.92 -15.53 -0.15
N ARG A 27 -4.15 -16.70 0.47
CA ARG A 27 -5.37 -17.50 0.31
C ARG A 27 -6.51 -17.07 1.23
N GLN A 28 -6.29 -16.12 2.13
CA GLN A 28 -7.39 -15.57 2.92
C GLN A 28 -8.29 -14.75 1.99
N GLU A 29 -9.39 -15.38 1.60
CA GLU A 29 -10.54 -14.72 1.01
C GLU A 29 -11.42 -14.26 2.17
N ILE A 30 -11.59 -12.94 2.28
CA ILE A 30 -12.52 -12.36 3.24
C ILE A 30 -13.81 -12.17 2.43
N PRO A 31 -14.90 -12.89 2.75
CA PRO A 31 -16.16 -12.69 2.07
C PRO A 31 -16.66 -11.27 2.36
N PHE A 32 -17.18 -10.60 1.34
CA PHE A 32 -17.80 -9.29 1.47
C PHE A 32 -18.98 -9.18 0.52
N GLU A 33 -19.92 -8.33 0.90
CA GLU A 33 -21.06 -7.99 0.07
C GLU A 33 -20.78 -6.70 -0.70
N LEU A 34 -21.20 -6.67 -1.97
CA LEU A 34 -21.09 -5.48 -2.79
C LEU A 34 -22.13 -4.46 -2.34
N LYS A 35 -21.67 -3.25 -2.05
CA LYS A 35 -22.55 -2.12 -1.82
C LYS A 35 -22.90 -1.46 -3.16
N PRO A 36 -24.15 -1.04 -3.37
CA PRO A 36 -24.50 -0.24 -4.54
C PRO A 36 -23.57 0.97 -4.66
N ASN A 37 -22.91 1.08 -5.81
CA ASN A 37 -22.00 2.17 -6.12
C ASN A 37 -22.40 2.81 -7.45
N CYS A 38 -22.81 4.07 -7.42
CA CYS A 38 -23.22 4.83 -8.59
C CYS A 38 -22.14 5.81 -9.08
N LEU A 39 -20.99 5.85 -8.39
CA LEU A 39 -19.91 6.80 -8.66
C LEU A 39 -18.67 6.03 -9.07
N LEU A 40 -18.10 6.40 -10.22
CA LEU A 40 -16.85 5.85 -10.72
C LEU A 40 -15.86 6.99 -10.91
N THR A 41 -14.61 6.75 -10.53
CA THR A 41 -13.54 7.70 -10.82
C THR A 41 -13.30 7.75 -12.33
N ARG A 42 -12.97 8.94 -12.83
CA ARG A 42 -12.57 9.12 -14.23
C ARG A 42 -11.19 8.51 -14.48
N TRP A 43 -10.34 8.55 -13.47
CA TRP A 43 -8.97 8.03 -13.52
C TRP A 43 -8.82 6.81 -12.62
N PRO A 44 -7.93 5.86 -12.97
CA PRO A 44 -7.72 4.67 -12.17
C PRO A 44 -7.08 4.95 -10.81
N LEU A 45 -7.32 4.05 -9.86
CA LEU A 45 -6.66 4.01 -8.55
C LEU A 45 -5.34 3.25 -8.67
N LEU A 46 -4.21 3.93 -8.50
CA LEU A 46 -2.88 3.34 -8.54
C LEU A 46 -2.32 3.12 -7.13
N PHE A 47 -2.29 1.87 -6.73
CA PHE A 47 -1.69 1.41 -5.47
C PHE A 47 -0.20 1.16 -5.64
N VAL A 48 0.66 1.78 -4.83
CA VAL A 48 2.11 1.52 -4.90
C VAL A 48 2.55 0.67 -3.72
N THR A 49 3.30 -0.40 -3.96
CA THR A 49 3.73 -1.26 -2.85
C THR A 49 4.87 -0.64 -2.04
N GLY A 50 4.74 -0.64 -0.72
CA GLY A 50 5.83 -0.38 0.22
C GLY A 50 6.93 -1.43 0.21
N PRO A 51 7.93 -1.32 1.12
CA PRO A 51 9.02 -2.27 1.21
C PRO A 51 8.51 -3.69 1.49
N ARG A 52 9.08 -4.69 0.80
CA ARG A 52 8.66 -6.10 0.85
C ARG A 52 9.79 -6.99 1.39
N SER A 53 9.41 -8.15 1.92
CA SER A 53 10.38 -9.19 2.32
C SER A 53 9.90 -10.58 1.89
N LEU A 54 10.74 -11.59 2.11
CA LEU A 54 10.37 -12.99 1.88
C LEU A 54 9.17 -13.44 2.70
N PHE A 55 8.83 -12.78 3.82
CA PHE A 55 7.63 -13.08 4.62
C PHE A 55 6.40 -12.27 4.17
N TYR A 56 6.59 -11.31 3.26
CA TYR A 56 5.56 -10.38 2.81
C TYR A 56 5.81 -9.92 1.36
N PHE A 57 5.71 -10.84 0.39
CA PHE A 57 6.01 -10.54 -1.03
C PHE A 57 4.85 -10.75 -2.01
N SER A 58 3.90 -11.63 -1.70
CA SER A 58 2.86 -12.07 -2.65
C SER A 58 1.74 -11.05 -2.85
N LYS A 59 1.02 -10.70 -1.78
CA LYS A 59 -0.16 -9.83 -1.78
C LYS A 59 0.05 -8.71 -0.78
N TYR A 60 0.48 -7.53 -1.25
CA TYR A 60 0.87 -6.42 -0.37
C TYR A 60 -0.35 -5.73 0.26
N TRP A 61 -1.32 -5.37 -0.58
CA TRP A 61 -2.55 -4.65 -0.22
C TRP A 61 -3.73 -5.56 0.16
N ASN A 62 -3.47 -6.86 0.33
CA ASN A 62 -4.45 -7.90 0.67
C ASN A 62 -5.81 -7.71 -0.04
N ILE A 63 -6.89 -7.44 0.69
CA ILE A 63 -8.24 -7.36 0.13
C ILE A 63 -8.52 -6.06 -0.63
N TYR A 64 -7.84 -4.95 -0.33
CA TYR A 64 -8.29 -3.61 -0.77
C TYR A 64 -8.43 -3.45 -2.27
N THR A 65 -7.44 -3.92 -3.03
CA THR A 65 -7.43 -3.78 -4.49
C THR A 65 -8.54 -4.61 -5.14
N VAL A 66 -8.76 -5.83 -4.64
CA VAL A 66 -9.84 -6.70 -5.11
C VAL A 66 -11.20 -6.11 -4.72
N PHE A 67 -11.36 -5.68 -3.47
CA PHE A 67 -12.60 -5.09 -2.98
C PHE A 67 -13.04 -3.91 -3.84
N LEU A 68 -12.14 -2.98 -4.14
CA LEU A 68 -12.46 -1.82 -4.98
C LEU A 68 -12.74 -2.20 -6.43
N ALA A 69 -11.99 -3.16 -7.00
CA ALA A 69 -12.22 -3.64 -8.36
C ALA A 69 -13.61 -4.28 -8.51
N GLU A 70 -14.03 -5.09 -7.54
CA GLU A 70 -15.37 -5.70 -7.53
C GLU A 70 -16.50 -4.65 -7.36
N HIS A 71 -16.20 -3.46 -6.82
CA HIS A 71 -17.13 -2.32 -6.79
C HIS A 71 -17.08 -1.45 -8.07
N GLY A 72 -16.37 -1.92 -9.11
CA GLY A 72 -16.34 -1.33 -10.44
C GLY A 72 -15.21 -0.33 -10.70
N TYR A 73 -14.31 -0.08 -9.75
CA TYR A 73 -13.18 0.83 -9.96
C TYR A 73 -12.06 0.18 -10.77
N GLU A 74 -11.41 0.96 -11.64
CA GLU A 74 -10.18 0.53 -12.28
C GLU A 74 -9.02 0.66 -11.29
N VAL A 75 -8.42 -0.48 -10.91
CA VAL A 75 -7.38 -0.54 -9.89
C VAL A 75 -6.10 -1.15 -10.46
N PHE A 76 -4.98 -0.44 -10.32
CA PHE A 76 -3.66 -0.93 -10.68
C PHE A 76 -2.75 -1.02 -9.47
N THR A 77 -1.80 -1.95 -9.51
CA THR A 77 -0.73 -2.03 -8.49
C THR A 77 0.62 -1.84 -9.14
N LEU A 78 1.35 -0.80 -8.72
CA LEU A 78 2.75 -0.60 -9.06
C LEU A 78 3.64 -1.35 -8.05
N HIS A 79 4.27 -2.42 -8.54
CA HIS A 79 5.25 -3.18 -7.78
C HIS A 79 6.63 -2.52 -7.85
N LEU A 80 7.14 -2.11 -6.70
CA LEU A 80 8.48 -1.53 -6.58
C LEU A 80 9.53 -2.57 -6.13
N PRO A 81 10.83 -2.30 -6.35
CA PRO A 81 11.91 -3.10 -5.78
C PRO A 81 11.73 -3.31 -4.27
N TRP A 82 12.14 -4.48 -3.77
CA TRP A 82 11.72 -4.94 -2.46
C TRP A 82 12.32 -4.14 -1.31
N LYS A 83 13.62 -3.83 -1.35
CA LYS A 83 14.35 -3.33 -0.17
C LYS A 83 15.05 -2.00 -0.36
N ASN A 84 15.67 -1.70 -1.51
CA ASN A 84 16.52 -0.51 -1.64
C ASN A 84 15.65 0.75 -1.88
N ALA A 85 15.74 1.74 -0.99
CA ALA A 85 14.94 2.97 -1.09
C ALA A 85 15.30 3.79 -2.33
N GLU A 86 16.59 3.95 -2.62
CA GLU A 86 17.04 4.70 -3.79
C GLU A 86 16.57 4.06 -5.09
N GLN A 87 16.64 2.72 -5.19
CA GLN A 87 16.11 2.00 -6.36
C GLN A 87 14.58 2.11 -6.46
N ARG A 88 13.87 2.15 -5.33
CA ARG A 88 12.42 2.33 -5.30
C ARG A 88 12.03 3.73 -5.76
N LYS A 89 12.68 4.78 -5.22
CA LYS A 89 12.52 6.18 -5.63
C LYS A 89 12.80 6.34 -7.13
N GLU A 90 13.91 5.80 -7.60
CA GLU A 90 14.31 5.86 -9.00
C GLU A 90 13.31 5.15 -9.92
N ARG A 91 12.87 3.94 -9.54
CA ARG A 91 11.85 3.21 -10.31
C ARG A 91 10.53 3.95 -10.35
N PHE A 92 10.13 4.57 -9.24
CA PHE A 92 8.91 5.36 -9.16
C PHE A 92 9.01 6.64 -10.00
N ARG A 93 10.15 7.33 -9.97
CA ARG A 93 10.44 8.50 -10.83
C ARG A 93 10.34 8.15 -12.32
N GLN A 94 10.98 7.06 -12.75
CA GLN A 94 10.89 6.57 -14.13
C GLN A 94 9.45 6.23 -14.53
N PHE A 95 8.69 5.63 -13.60
CA PHE A 95 7.28 5.34 -13.83
C PHE A 95 6.48 6.62 -14.05
N LEU A 96 6.64 7.64 -13.19
CA LEU A 96 5.97 8.94 -13.35
C LEU A 96 6.29 9.59 -14.70
N GLU A 97 7.56 9.62 -15.09
CA GLU A 97 8.00 10.14 -16.39
C GLU A 97 7.35 9.40 -17.56
N GLN A 98 7.24 8.08 -17.46
CA GLN A 98 6.58 7.27 -18.47
C GLN A 98 5.07 7.55 -18.54
N GLN A 99 4.39 7.70 -17.40
CA GLN A 99 2.96 8.02 -17.38
C GLN A 99 2.69 9.42 -17.94
N GLU A 100 3.54 10.40 -17.63
CA GLU A 100 3.44 11.76 -18.15
C GLU A 100 3.63 11.78 -19.67
N LYS A 101 4.66 11.08 -20.18
CA LYS A 101 4.89 10.94 -21.63
C LYS A 101 3.69 10.32 -22.34
N ASN A 102 3.04 9.34 -21.71
CA ASN A 102 1.86 8.68 -22.24
C ASN A 102 0.55 9.41 -21.91
N GLN A 103 0.61 10.58 -21.26
CA GLN A 103 -0.52 11.38 -20.82
C GLN A 103 -1.55 10.60 -19.98
N ARG A 104 -1.08 9.58 -19.24
CA ARG A 104 -1.91 8.76 -18.36
C ARG A 104 -2.01 9.44 -17.00
N ARG A 105 -3.22 9.49 -16.45
CA ARG A 105 -3.51 10.10 -15.16
C ARG A 105 -4.12 9.07 -14.21
N PHE A 106 -3.92 9.25 -12.91
CA PHE A 106 -4.37 8.32 -11.88
C PHE A 106 -4.46 8.99 -10.50
N HIS A 107 -5.23 8.39 -9.61
CA HIS A 107 -5.21 8.70 -8.18
C HIS A 107 -4.23 7.78 -7.47
N LEU A 108 -3.29 8.35 -6.74
CA LEU A 108 -2.21 7.60 -6.10
C LEU A 108 -2.64 7.13 -4.71
N VAL A 109 -2.41 5.86 -4.37
CA VAL A 109 -2.64 5.29 -3.05
C VAL A 109 -1.34 4.70 -2.49
N LEU A 110 -0.90 5.21 -1.33
CA LEU A 110 0.37 4.86 -0.68
C LEU A 110 0.16 4.54 0.80
N ASP A 111 1.01 3.72 1.38
CA ASP A 111 1.15 3.62 2.84
C ASP A 111 2.05 4.74 3.38
N ALA A 112 1.87 5.13 4.64
CA ALA A 112 2.60 6.22 5.27
C ALA A 112 4.14 6.13 5.14
N PRO A 113 4.80 4.97 5.35
CA PRO A 113 6.24 4.85 5.11
C PRO A 113 6.67 5.12 3.67
N THR A 114 5.88 4.65 2.69
CA THR A 114 6.14 4.91 1.27
C THR A 114 5.88 6.38 0.92
N MET A 115 4.88 7.00 1.56
CA MET A 115 4.61 8.44 1.41
C MET A 115 5.77 9.27 1.96
N GLU A 116 6.30 8.93 3.14
CA GLU A 116 7.50 9.55 3.70
C GLU A 116 8.70 9.39 2.75
N GLU A 117 8.91 8.18 2.23
CA GLU A 117 9.98 7.86 1.26
C GLU A 117 9.90 8.76 0.02
N PHE A 118 8.72 9.00 -0.54
CA PHE A 118 8.52 9.75 -1.78
C PHE A 118 8.12 11.21 -1.59
N SER A 119 8.05 11.68 -0.35
CA SER A 119 7.54 13.00 0.01
C SER A 119 8.27 14.15 -0.69
N ASP A 120 9.60 14.05 -0.86
CA ASP A 120 10.40 15.04 -1.58
C ASP A 120 10.17 14.99 -3.09
N LEU A 121 10.06 13.79 -3.66
CA LEU A 121 9.80 13.61 -5.09
C LEU A 121 8.42 14.15 -5.47
N LEU A 122 7.41 13.87 -4.65
CA LEU A 122 6.02 14.30 -4.86
C LEU A 122 5.81 15.78 -4.54
N ALA A 123 6.61 16.38 -3.66
CA ALA A 123 6.53 17.80 -3.34
C ALA A 123 7.33 18.69 -4.30
N SER A 124 8.49 18.23 -4.77
CA SER A 124 9.35 19.00 -5.68
C SER A 124 8.82 19.07 -7.11
N ARG A 125 8.01 18.10 -7.53
CA ARG A 125 7.48 17.98 -8.89
C ARG A 125 5.97 17.83 -8.86
N ARG A 126 5.25 18.81 -9.42
CA ARG A 126 3.84 18.63 -9.78
C ARG A 126 3.74 17.74 -11.01
N SER A 127 3.57 16.44 -10.79
CA SER A 127 3.32 15.50 -11.89
C SER A 127 1.90 15.71 -12.43
N LEU A 128 1.77 15.92 -13.74
CA LEU A 128 0.46 16.08 -14.41
C LEU A 128 -0.35 14.77 -14.40
N SER A 129 0.33 13.64 -14.22
CA SER A 129 -0.25 12.31 -14.14
C SER A 129 -0.88 12.00 -12.77
N VAL A 130 -0.45 12.69 -11.70
CA VAL A 130 -1.00 12.45 -10.35
C VAL A 130 -2.15 13.43 -10.11
N ILE A 131 -3.37 12.90 -9.97
CA ILE A 131 -4.57 13.72 -9.72
C ILE A 131 -4.72 14.03 -8.24
N SER A 132 -4.58 13.00 -7.41
CA SER A 132 -4.68 13.10 -5.96
C SER A 132 -3.81 12.03 -5.31
N ILE A 133 -3.59 12.20 -4.01
CA ILE A 133 -2.86 11.27 -3.16
C ILE A 133 -3.77 10.85 -2.02
N THR A 134 -3.85 9.55 -1.79
CA THR A 134 -4.46 8.94 -0.61
C THR A 134 -3.37 8.22 0.16
N GLU A 135 -3.12 8.65 1.39
CA GLU A 135 -2.18 8.03 2.31
C GLU A 135 -2.92 7.15 3.30
N LEU A 136 -2.46 5.92 3.50
CA LEU A 136 -2.94 5.02 4.54
C LEU A 136 -1.97 5.02 5.72
N ALA A 137 -2.43 5.47 6.89
CA ALA A 137 -1.62 5.61 8.09
C ALA A 137 -2.30 4.97 9.29
N ASP A 138 -1.53 4.54 10.28
CA ASP A 138 -2.09 4.14 11.57
C ASP A 138 -2.64 5.38 12.31
N VAL A 139 -3.74 5.24 13.04
CA VAL A 139 -4.29 6.31 13.90
C VAL A 139 -3.21 6.82 14.85
N GLY A 140 -3.04 8.15 14.91
CA GLY A 140 -2.05 8.79 15.77
C GLY A 140 -0.61 8.68 15.28
N ALA A 141 -0.38 8.18 14.06
CA ALA A 141 0.91 8.35 13.41
C ALA A 141 1.17 9.84 13.21
N GLU A 142 2.27 10.35 13.76
CA GLU A 142 2.69 11.74 13.54
C GLU A 142 2.95 11.94 12.04
N ASP A 143 2.25 12.89 11.40
CA ASP A 143 2.67 13.38 10.09
C ASP A 143 3.88 14.29 10.32
N PRO A 144 5.11 13.90 9.94
CA PRO A 144 6.29 14.75 10.11
C PRO A 144 6.17 16.08 9.34
N ARG A 145 5.18 16.21 8.43
CA ARG A 145 4.82 17.44 7.73
C ARG A 145 3.52 18.09 8.21
N ALA A 146 2.89 17.64 9.30
CA ALA A 146 1.86 18.44 9.99
C ALA A 146 2.40 19.84 10.40
N LEU A 147 3.72 19.95 10.56
CA LEU A 147 4.45 21.18 10.84
C LEU A 147 4.97 21.90 9.57
N SER A 148 4.78 21.34 8.38
CA SER A 148 5.24 21.92 7.12
C SER A 148 4.13 22.72 6.46
N LEU A 149 4.29 24.04 6.39
CA LEU A 149 3.36 24.95 5.72
C LEU A 149 3.35 24.81 4.18
N LYS A 150 4.16 23.91 3.61
CA LYS A 150 4.20 23.68 2.17
C LYS A 150 3.09 22.72 1.77
N ALA A 151 2.02 23.27 1.20
CA ALA A 151 0.94 22.48 0.63
C ALA A 151 1.47 21.55 -0.47
N TYR A 152 0.97 20.32 -0.51
CA TYR A 152 1.22 19.43 -1.64
C TYR A 152 0.62 20.05 -2.91
N PRO A 153 1.26 19.85 -4.08
CA PRO A 153 0.79 20.44 -5.34
C PRO A 153 -0.50 19.77 -5.87
N VAL A 154 -1.00 18.74 -5.18
CA VAL A 154 -2.19 17.96 -5.51
C VAL A 154 -2.99 17.68 -4.22
N PRO A 155 -4.32 17.48 -4.30
CA PRO A 155 -5.13 17.08 -3.16
C PRO A 155 -4.58 15.82 -2.48
N LYS A 156 -4.24 15.92 -1.20
CA LYS A 156 -3.77 14.81 -0.36
C LYS A 156 -4.80 14.58 0.75
N GLU A 157 -5.17 13.33 0.97
CA GLU A 157 -5.99 12.91 2.10
C GLU A 157 -5.35 11.71 2.81
N VAL A 158 -5.44 11.70 4.14
CA VAL A 158 -4.94 10.61 4.98
C VAL A 158 -6.13 9.82 5.51
N ILE A 159 -6.15 8.52 5.27
CA ILE A 159 -7.09 7.59 5.90
C ILE A 159 -6.38 6.98 7.10
N GLU A 160 -6.84 7.36 8.28
CA GLU A 160 -6.37 6.80 9.53
C GLU A 160 -7.01 5.44 9.79
N ILE A 161 -6.16 4.47 10.09
CA ILE A 161 -6.52 3.07 10.31
C ILE A 161 -6.35 2.72 11.78
N PRO A 162 -7.42 2.29 12.48
CA PRO A 162 -7.34 2.00 13.89
C PRO A 162 -6.43 0.80 14.17
N ALA A 163 -5.66 0.89 15.26
CA ALA A 163 -4.87 -0.21 15.75
C ALA A 163 -5.78 -1.33 16.28
N SER A 164 -5.57 -2.54 15.80
CA SER A 164 -6.22 -3.74 16.30
C SER A 164 -5.23 -4.89 16.33
N SER A 165 -5.40 -5.79 17.30
CA SER A 165 -4.57 -6.99 17.44
C SER A 165 -4.91 -8.01 16.34
N ALA A 166 -3.88 -8.61 15.77
CA ALA A 166 -4.02 -9.66 14.78
C ALA A 166 -3.92 -11.04 15.44
N SER A 167 -3.98 -12.11 14.64
CA SER A 167 -3.69 -13.45 15.17
C SER A 167 -2.19 -13.60 15.46
N LEU A 168 -1.85 -14.37 16.49
CA LEU A 168 -0.45 -14.57 16.93
C LEU A 168 0.49 -15.01 15.80
N LEU A 169 0.03 -15.92 14.94
CA LEU A 169 0.81 -16.39 13.80
C LEU A 169 1.08 -15.27 12.79
N LEU A 170 0.10 -14.40 12.54
CA LEU A 170 0.26 -13.28 11.63
C LEU A 170 1.22 -12.24 12.22
N GLU A 171 1.07 -11.91 13.49
CA GLU A 171 1.98 -11.00 14.20
C GLU A 171 3.41 -11.53 14.25
N LEU A 172 3.60 -12.83 14.49
CA LEU A 172 4.91 -13.47 14.46
C LEU A 172 5.54 -13.39 13.06
N SER A 173 4.79 -13.77 12.02
CA SER A 173 5.26 -13.71 10.64
C SER A 173 5.63 -12.28 10.22
N TYR A 174 4.87 -11.30 10.70
CA TYR A 174 5.12 -9.89 10.45
C TYR A 174 6.29 -9.35 11.26
N SER A 175 6.52 -9.86 12.48
CA SER A 175 7.73 -9.57 13.25
C SER A 175 8.99 -10.04 12.49
N LEU A 176 8.96 -11.26 11.93
CA LEU A 176 10.04 -11.76 11.07
C LEU A 176 10.21 -10.93 9.79
N HIS A 177 9.10 -10.47 9.20
CA HIS A 177 9.15 -9.51 8.09
C HIS A 177 9.91 -8.25 8.49
N ARG A 178 9.57 -7.62 9.63
CA ARG A 178 10.21 -6.40 10.12
C ARG A 178 11.70 -6.59 10.35
N GLN A 179 12.08 -7.69 10.99
CA GLN A 179 13.48 -8.02 11.22
C GLN A 179 14.26 -8.24 9.90
N SER A 180 13.66 -8.96 8.94
CA SER A 180 14.27 -9.18 7.61
C SER A 180 14.41 -7.90 6.78
N ALA A 181 13.53 -6.92 7.03
CA ALA A 181 13.53 -5.63 6.35
C ALA A 181 14.55 -4.63 6.95
N LYS A 182 15.33 -5.01 7.97
CA LYS A 182 16.41 -4.21 8.58
C LYS A 182 15.97 -2.80 9.03
N ASN A 183 14.95 -2.70 9.88
CA ASN A 183 14.55 -1.44 10.56
C ASN A 183 14.00 -0.30 9.68
N LYS A 184 13.38 -0.60 8.54
CA LYS A 184 12.57 0.42 7.87
C LYS A 184 11.27 0.65 8.63
N LYS A 185 10.80 1.90 8.69
CA LYS A 185 9.39 2.19 8.98
C LYS A 185 8.56 1.36 8.01
N LEU A 186 7.74 0.45 8.53
CA LEU A 186 6.90 -0.45 7.73
C LEU A 186 5.46 -0.22 8.13
N ALA A 187 4.57 -0.30 7.16
CA ALA A 187 3.14 -0.14 7.38
C ALA A 187 2.60 -1.29 8.22
N SER A 188 1.74 -1.00 9.20
CA SER A 188 1.19 -2.03 10.08
C SER A 188 0.35 -3.07 9.34
N LEU A 189 0.09 -4.20 9.99
CA LEU A 189 -0.82 -5.23 9.47
C LEU A 189 -2.24 -4.69 9.21
N ASN A 190 -2.68 -3.69 9.98
CA ASN A 190 -3.99 -3.06 9.83
C ASN A 190 -4.02 -2.19 8.57
N VAL A 191 -3.01 -1.34 8.39
CA VAL A 191 -2.84 -0.50 7.20
C VAL A 191 -2.77 -1.35 5.93
N LEU A 192 -2.13 -2.51 5.99
CA LEU A 192 -2.00 -3.38 4.82
C LEU A 192 -3.25 -4.23 4.53
N GLY A 193 -4.29 -4.15 5.36
CA GLY A 193 -5.50 -4.98 5.21
C GLY A 193 -5.24 -6.46 5.47
N ALA A 194 -4.16 -6.79 6.18
CA ALA A 194 -3.81 -8.17 6.54
C ALA A 194 -4.56 -8.63 7.79
N ASN A 195 -4.92 -7.72 8.69
CA ASN A 195 -5.73 -8.04 9.87
C ASN A 195 -7.20 -8.20 9.48
N THR A 196 -7.71 -9.43 9.51
CA THR A 196 -9.09 -9.74 9.13
C THR A 196 -10.14 -9.02 9.98
N LYS A 197 -9.81 -8.61 11.21
CA LYS A 197 -10.72 -7.88 12.09
C LYS A 197 -11.03 -6.46 11.62
N THR A 198 -10.09 -5.81 10.92
CA THR A 198 -10.21 -4.42 10.46
C THR A 198 -10.26 -4.29 8.95
N ALA A 199 -9.84 -5.33 8.22
CA ALA A 199 -9.70 -5.29 6.76
C ALA A 199 -10.98 -4.86 6.02
N LEU A 200 -12.16 -5.35 6.41
CA LEU A 200 -13.41 -4.98 5.73
C LEU A 200 -13.82 -3.53 6.02
N GLU A 201 -13.72 -3.09 7.27
CA GLU A 201 -14.00 -1.70 7.65
C GLU A 201 -13.07 -0.73 6.90
N ASN A 202 -11.78 -1.05 6.84
CA ASN A 202 -10.80 -0.25 6.12
C ASN A 202 -11.06 -0.24 4.60
N SER A 203 -11.54 -1.36 4.04
CA SER A 203 -11.96 -1.44 2.64
C SER A 203 -13.13 -0.52 2.36
N HIS A 204 -14.08 -0.40 3.30
CA HIS A 204 -15.17 0.57 3.19
C HIS A 204 -14.68 2.02 3.29
N ARG A 205 -13.72 2.33 4.16
CA ARG A 205 -13.10 3.68 4.21
C ARG A 205 -12.47 4.04 2.86
N LEU A 206 -11.77 3.10 2.25
CA LEU A 206 -11.20 3.25 0.90
C LEU A 206 -12.27 3.42 -0.18
N LEU A 207 -13.39 2.69 -0.09
CA LEU A 207 -14.52 2.86 -1.00
C LEU A 207 -15.13 4.26 -0.89
N THR A 208 -15.38 4.74 0.33
CA THR A 208 -15.85 6.11 0.56
C THR A 208 -14.88 7.13 -0.02
N ARG A 209 -13.57 6.92 0.17
CA ARG A 209 -12.56 7.78 -0.46
C ARG A 209 -12.65 7.75 -1.99
N ALA A 210 -12.79 6.58 -2.60
CA ALA A 210 -12.93 6.45 -4.05
C ALA A 210 -14.19 7.16 -4.58
N GLN A 211 -15.29 7.14 -3.82
CA GLN A 211 -16.51 7.91 -4.13
C GLN A 211 -16.25 9.43 -4.06
N THR A 212 -15.55 9.92 -3.04
CA THR A 212 -15.14 11.33 -2.96
C THR A 212 -14.24 11.74 -4.13
N LEU A 213 -13.34 10.86 -4.57
CA LEU A 213 -12.49 11.09 -5.75
C LEU A 213 -13.33 11.18 -7.04
N ALA A 214 -14.34 10.32 -7.18
CA ALA A 214 -15.25 10.37 -8.32
C ALA A 214 -16.05 11.68 -8.37
N GLU A 215 -16.50 12.18 -7.21
CA GLU A 215 -17.15 13.49 -7.13
C GLU A 215 -16.20 14.65 -7.50
N MET A 216 -14.93 14.56 -7.07
CA MET A 216 -13.91 15.54 -7.42
C MET A 216 -13.64 15.55 -8.94
N ASP A 217 -13.49 14.37 -9.56
CA ASP A 217 -13.31 14.24 -11.00
C ASP A 217 -14.48 14.82 -11.81
N LEU A 218 -15.71 14.66 -11.30
CA LEU A 218 -16.91 15.22 -11.91
C LEU A 218 -16.88 16.75 -11.86
N ARG A 219 -16.53 17.34 -10.71
CA ARG A 219 -16.45 18.81 -10.54
C ARG A 219 -15.39 19.45 -11.43
N ASP A 220 -14.25 18.80 -11.60
CA ASP A 220 -13.18 19.26 -12.50
C ASP A 220 -13.56 19.19 -13.99
N SER A 221 -14.65 18.50 -14.32
CA SER A 221 -15.12 18.30 -15.70
C SER A 221 -16.26 19.25 -16.10
N LEU A 222 -16.82 20.01 -15.14
CA LEU A 222 -17.87 21.02 -15.35
C LEU A 222 -17.26 22.41 -15.56
#